data_AF-A0A4Q7INF0-F1
#
_entry.id   AF-A0A4Q7INF0-F1
#
_cell.length_a   1.000
_cell.length_b   1.000
_cell.length_c   1.000
_cell.angle_alpha   90.00
_cell.angle_beta   90.00
_cell.angle_gamma   90.00
#
_symmetry.space_group_name_H-M   'P 1'
#
loop_
_entity.id
_entity.type
_entity.pdbx_description
1 polymer ?
#
loop_
_entity_poly.entity_id
_entity_poly.type
_entity_poly.pdbx_seq_one_letter_code
_entity_poly.pdbx_strand_id
1 'polypeptide(L)'
;MSFNFISVVETAFKFLESKGFKKHVSLPARGESSASYSSDRVMILINYVSYSDECWCVVGGSREHYPAKSLSINELIDFHGLDIQLSKKPDVFLSQLAAILQSEFVTLTQNSLVLLEPLWAEKDSLENALCEYQNKIAFSVVEIGKAKILELPNTKEALGHDYIDQFPHHDFSQDKVWLVITDMFSSVCDSFEQAQDFAKSFGD
;
A
#
# COMPACT_ATOMS: atom_id res chain seq x y z
N MET A 1 -23.04 17.35 0.18
CA MET A 1 -21.92 17.87 -0.63
C MET A 1 -21.07 16.67 -1.01
N SER A 2 -20.73 16.49 -2.28
CA SER A 2 -19.74 15.48 -2.65
C SER A 2 -18.36 15.94 -2.17
N PHE A 3 -17.70 15.11 -1.37
CA PHE A 3 -16.33 15.34 -0.95
C PHE A 3 -15.43 15.30 -2.19
N ASN A 4 -14.78 16.42 -2.52
CA ASN A 4 -13.84 16.48 -3.63
C ASN A 4 -12.42 16.21 -3.11
N PHE A 5 -12.09 14.93 -3.00
CA PHE A 5 -10.81 14.44 -2.47
C PHE A 5 -9.60 15.13 -3.11
N ILE A 6 -9.56 15.23 -4.45
CA ILE A 6 -8.42 15.80 -5.17
C ILE A 6 -8.22 17.27 -4.77
N SER A 7 -9.27 18.07 -4.73
CA SER A 7 -9.18 19.48 -4.33
C SER A 7 -8.70 19.65 -2.88
N VAL A 8 -9.16 18.79 -1.97
CA VAL A 8 -8.73 18.81 -0.56
C VAL A 8 -7.25 18.44 -0.46
N VAL A 9 -6.80 17.38 -1.14
CA VAL A 9 -5.40 16.96 -1.12
C VAL A 9 -4.49 18.00 -1.77
N GLU A 10 -4.88 18.58 -2.90
CA GLU A 10 -4.09 19.62 -3.57
C GLU A 10 -3.90 20.85 -2.68
N THR A 11 -4.93 21.20 -1.92
CA THR A 11 -4.86 22.36 -1.00
C THR A 11 -4.03 22.04 0.23
N ALA A 12 -4.30 20.92 0.90
CA ALA A 12 -3.69 20.58 2.17
C ALA A 12 -2.20 20.20 2.05
N PHE A 13 -1.79 19.61 0.92
CA PHE A 13 -0.44 19.05 0.74
C PHE A 13 0.45 19.88 -0.19
N LYS A 14 0.01 21.08 -0.62
CA LYS A 14 0.79 21.99 -1.48
C LYS A 14 2.18 22.31 -0.92
N PHE A 15 2.35 22.30 0.40
CA PHE A 15 3.65 22.55 1.02
C PHE A 15 4.70 21.50 0.65
N LEU A 16 4.32 20.26 0.28
CA LEU A 16 5.27 19.23 -0.16
C LEU A 16 6.02 19.65 -1.43
N GLU A 17 5.37 20.37 -2.33
CA GLU A 17 6.01 20.91 -3.54
C GLU A 17 7.13 21.90 -3.17
N SER A 18 6.92 22.73 -2.14
CA SER A 18 7.97 23.64 -1.62
C SER A 18 9.16 22.91 -0.99
N LYS A 19 8.98 21.63 -0.63
CA LYS A 19 10.01 20.75 -0.07
C LYS A 19 10.67 19.86 -1.13
N GLY A 20 10.40 20.11 -2.41
CA GLY A 20 11.02 19.41 -3.53
C GLY A 20 10.30 18.12 -3.96
N PHE A 21 9.12 17.81 -3.40
CA PHE A 21 8.30 16.72 -3.91
C PHE A 21 7.60 17.12 -5.21
N LYS A 22 7.55 16.19 -6.15
CA LYS A 22 6.75 16.28 -7.37
C LYS A 22 5.41 15.60 -7.12
N LYS A 23 4.32 16.34 -7.38
CA LYS A 23 2.97 15.79 -7.35
C LYS A 23 2.73 14.92 -8.58
N HIS A 24 2.20 13.72 -8.37
CA HIS A 24 1.62 12.87 -9.41
C HIS A 24 0.20 12.50 -8.99
N VAL A 25 -0.77 13.00 -9.75
CA VAL A 25 -2.17 12.65 -9.54
C VAL A 25 -2.52 11.54 -10.52
N SER A 26 -2.94 10.40 -9.99
CA SER A 26 -3.52 9.31 -10.78
C SER A 26 -5.01 9.56 -10.93
N LEU A 27 -5.52 9.35 -12.15
CA LEU A 27 -6.96 9.36 -12.37
C LEU A 27 -7.62 8.21 -11.61
N PRO A 28 -8.79 8.42 -11.02
CA PRO A 28 -9.44 7.42 -10.17
C PRO A 28 -9.76 6.15 -10.96
N ALA A 29 -9.36 5.00 -10.42
CA ALA A 29 -9.79 3.70 -10.90
C ALA A 29 -10.85 3.17 -9.92
N ARG A 30 -12.01 2.73 -10.43
CA ARG A 30 -13.02 1.97 -9.67
C ARG A 30 -13.43 2.54 -8.30
N GLY A 31 -13.66 3.86 -8.19
CA GLY A 31 -14.10 4.48 -6.93
C GLY A 31 -12.97 4.77 -5.93
N GLU A 32 -11.73 4.49 -6.32
CA GLU A 32 -10.54 4.92 -5.58
C GLU A 32 -9.97 6.17 -6.22
N SER A 33 -9.70 7.18 -5.40
CA SER A 33 -8.99 8.39 -5.80
C SER A 33 -7.65 8.44 -5.09
N SER A 34 -6.59 8.73 -5.83
CA SER A 34 -5.23 8.68 -5.30
C SER A 34 -4.43 9.91 -5.71
N ALA A 35 -3.60 10.36 -4.78
CA ALA A 35 -2.65 11.44 -5.00
C ALA A 35 -1.31 11.03 -4.40
N SER A 36 -0.26 11.17 -5.19
CA SER A 36 1.09 10.84 -4.75
C SER A 36 2.01 12.04 -4.85
N TYR A 37 2.97 12.09 -3.93
CA TYR A 37 4.02 13.09 -3.89
C TYR A 37 5.34 12.33 -3.81
N SER A 38 6.23 12.52 -4.78
CA SER A 38 7.51 11.81 -4.82
C SER A 38 8.70 12.76 -4.85
N SER A 39 9.75 12.38 -4.14
CA SER A 39 11.09 12.92 -4.29
C SER A 39 12.00 11.82 -4.85
N ASP A 40 13.29 12.10 -5.02
CA ASP A 40 14.27 11.10 -5.45
C ASP A 40 14.44 9.94 -4.43
N ARG A 41 13.87 10.09 -3.23
CA ARG A 41 14.15 9.27 -2.05
C ARG A 41 12.91 8.67 -1.41
N VAL A 42 11.87 9.49 -1.27
CA VAL A 42 10.63 9.13 -0.58
C VAL A 42 9.44 9.46 -1.46
N MET A 43 8.43 8.64 -1.31
CA MET A 43 7.14 8.75 -1.94
C MET A 43 6.06 8.66 -0.87
N ILE A 44 5.08 9.54 -0.98
CA ILE A 44 3.90 9.60 -0.12
C ILE A 44 2.70 9.37 -1.01
N LEU A 45 1.92 8.33 -0.71
CA LEU A 45 0.70 7.99 -1.44
C LEU A 45 -0.49 8.13 -0.50
N ILE A 46 -1.43 8.98 -0.90
CA ILE A 46 -2.67 9.26 -0.18
C ILE A 46 -3.80 8.70 -1.03
N ASN A 47 -4.64 7.86 -0.43
CA ASN A 47 -5.78 7.24 -1.09
C ASN A 47 -7.09 7.58 -0.38
N TYR A 48 -8.15 7.59 -1.17
CA TYR A 48 -9.52 7.66 -0.72
C TYR A 48 -10.37 6.65 -1.48
N VAL A 49 -11.17 5.90 -0.73
CA VAL A 49 -12.03 4.85 -1.24
C VAL A 49 -13.49 5.28 -1.06
N SER A 50 -14.17 5.64 -2.15
CA SER A 50 -15.47 6.32 -2.06
C SER A 50 -16.61 5.45 -1.54
N TYR A 51 -16.50 4.12 -1.64
CA TYR A 51 -17.55 3.20 -1.22
C TYR A 51 -17.48 2.85 0.27
N SER A 52 -16.29 2.85 0.88
CA SER A 52 -16.10 2.66 2.32
C SER A 52 -15.95 3.97 3.09
N ASP A 53 -15.78 5.09 2.38
CA ASP A 53 -15.48 6.41 2.93
C ASP A 53 -14.18 6.42 3.76
N GLU A 54 -13.19 5.64 3.31
CA GLU A 54 -11.91 5.47 4.00
C GLU A 54 -10.79 6.24 3.33
N CYS A 55 -9.94 6.86 4.14
CA CYS A 55 -8.67 7.44 3.72
C CYS A 55 -7.52 6.69 4.37
N TRP A 56 -6.44 6.52 3.61
CA TRP A 56 -5.20 5.96 4.12
C TRP A 56 -4.00 6.62 3.44
N CYS A 57 -2.85 6.51 4.10
CA CYS A 57 -1.60 7.07 3.63
C CYS A 57 -0.48 6.05 3.86
N VAL A 58 0.34 5.86 2.83
CA VAL A 58 1.58 5.08 2.93
C VAL A 58 2.76 5.94 2.51
N VAL A 59 3.89 5.70 3.16
CA VAL A 59 5.19 6.28 2.83
C VAL A 59 6.10 5.14 2.42
N GLY A 60 6.70 5.26 1.24
CA GLY A 60 7.60 4.26 0.71
C GLY A 60 8.88 4.85 0.12
N GLY A 61 9.76 3.97 -0.34
CA GLY A 61 10.92 4.32 -1.14
C GLY A 61 10.52 5.06 -2.43
N SER A 62 11.51 5.65 -3.11
CA SER A 62 11.28 6.42 -4.34
C SER A 62 10.63 5.60 -5.45
N ARG A 63 10.30 6.26 -6.56
CA ARG A 63 9.51 5.70 -7.68
C ARG A 63 10.05 4.39 -8.28
N GLU A 64 11.33 4.07 -8.07
CA GLU A 64 11.93 2.79 -8.47
C GLU A 64 11.52 1.59 -7.58
N HIS A 65 10.86 1.84 -6.44
CA HIS A 65 10.56 0.86 -5.39
C HIS A 65 9.06 0.87 -4.97
N TYR A 66 8.16 1.32 -5.85
CA TYR A 66 6.84 1.87 -5.49
C TYR A 66 5.70 0.83 -5.31
N PRO A 67 5.07 0.77 -4.11
CA PRO A 67 5.74 0.69 -2.84
C PRO A 67 5.87 -0.80 -2.45
N ALA A 68 6.83 -1.51 -3.05
CA ALA A 68 7.22 -2.82 -2.54
C ALA A 68 7.71 -2.72 -1.08
N LYS A 69 8.14 -1.52 -0.65
CA LYS A 69 8.54 -1.19 0.73
C LYS A 69 7.77 0.02 1.24
N SER A 70 6.48 -0.13 1.53
CA SER A 70 5.69 0.91 2.19
C SER A 70 5.50 0.66 3.67
N LEU A 71 5.42 1.74 4.43
CA LEU A 71 4.86 1.77 5.78
C LEU A 71 3.61 2.64 5.74
N SER A 72 2.54 2.19 6.36
CA SER A 72 1.39 3.03 6.65
C SER A 72 1.82 4.19 7.56
N ILE A 73 1.08 5.29 7.48
CA ILE A 73 1.33 6.42 8.38
C ILE A 73 1.17 6.04 9.86
N ASN A 74 0.31 5.07 10.19
CA ASN A 74 0.14 4.60 11.56
C ASN A 74 1.38 3.85 12.06
N GLU A 75 1.96 2.94 11.26
CA GLU A 75 3.21 2.26 11.60
C GLU A 75 4.34 3.27 11.89
N LEU A 76 4.38 4.37 11.13
CA LEU A 76 5.37 5.42 11.36
C LEU A 76 5.10 6.24 12.64
N ILE A 77 3.83 6.55 12.92
CA ILE A 77 3.42 7.22 14.17
C ILE A 77 3.85 6.37 15.38
N ASP A 78 3.54 5.07 15.33
CA ASP A 78 3.85 4.11 16.40
C ASP A 78 5.36 3.96 16.59
N PHE A 79 6.11 3.81 15.49
CA PHE A 79 7.57 3.72 15.53
C PHE A 79 8.23 4.94 16.17
N HIS A 80 7.70 6.13 15.90
CA HIS A 80 8.18 7.37 16.51
C HIS A 80 7.62 7.62 17.92
N GLY A 81 6.78 6.72 18.45
CA GLY A 81 6.20 6.84 19.78
C GLY A 81 5.29 8.06 19.94
N LEU A 82 4.65 8.49 18.86
CA LEU A 82 3.77 9.66 18.86
C LEU A 82 2.37 9.25 19.35
N ASP A 83 1.87 9.94 20.37
CA ASP A 83 0.50 9.75 20.88
C ASP A 83 -0.52 10.46 19.96
N ILE A 84 -0.66 9.95 18.74
CA ILE A 84 -1.53 10.49 17.70
C ILE A 84 -2.48 9.40 17.23
N GLN A 85 -3.78 9.67 17.32
CA GLN A 85 -4.80 8.84 16.70
C GLN A 85 -5.41 9.56 15.50
N LEU A 86 -5.24 8.97 14.32
CA LEU A 86 -5.83 9.47 13.08
C LEU A 86 -7.34 9.16 13.04
N SER A 87 -8.12 10.15 12.63
CA SER A 87 -9.55 10.00 12.44
C SER A 87 -9.86 9.08 11.26
N LYS A 88 -10.96 8.33 11.35
CA LYS A 88 -11.52 7.60 10.21
C LYS A 88 -12.30 8.50 9.24
N LYS A 89 -12.65 9.72 9.64
CA LYS A 89 -13.39 10.66 8.78
C LYS A 89 -12.44 11.30 7.76
N PRO A 90 -12.70 11.22 6.45
CA PRO A 90 -11.76 11.66 5.41
C PRO A 90 -11.24 13.10 5.56
N ASP A 91 -12.14 14.06 5.81
CA ASP A 91 -11.81 15.47 5.96
C ASP A 91 -10.91 15.74 7.17
N VAL A 92 -11.21 15.09 8.30
CA VAL A 92 -10.41 15.20 9.53
C VAL A 92 -9.08 14.48 9.37
N PHE A 93 -9.08 13.29 8.78
CA PHE A 93 -7.88 12.50 8.48
C PHE A 93 -6.89 13.30 7.65
N LEU A 94 -7.34 13.89 6.53
CA LEU A 94 -6.45 14.64 5.63
C LEU A 94 -5.88 15.88 6.30
N SER A 95 -6.67 16.56 7.15
CA SER A 95 -6.20 17.70 7.93
C SER A 95 -5.12 17.30 8.95
N GLN A 96 -5.34 16.22 9.70
CA GLN A 96 -4.36 15.69 10.65
C GLN A 96 -3.09 15.21 9.93
N LEU A 97 -3.24 14.47 8.84
CA LEU A 97 -2.12 13.99 8.03
C LEU A 97 -1.29 15.15 7.48
N ALA A 98 -1.94 16.20 6.95
CA ALA A 98 -1.23 17.39 6.48
C ALA A 98 -0.44 18.06 7.61
N ALA A 99 -1.01 18.19 8.81
CA ALA A 99 -0.31 18.75 9.96
C ALA A 99 0.91 17.90 10.37
N ILE A 100 0.77 16.56 10.39
CA ILE A 100 1.87 15.63 10.69
C ILE A 100 2.98 15.82 9.66
N LEU A 101 2.66 15.75 8.37
CA LEU A 101 3.64 15.89 7.29
C LEU A 101 4.26 17.30 7.23
N GLN A 102 3.50 18.36 7.57
CA GLN A 102 4.00 19.73 7.57
C GLN A 102 4.99 20.02 8.71
N SER A 103 4.92 19.24 9.79
CA SER A 103 5.83 19.31 10.94
C SER A 103 7.21 18.65 10.65
N GLU A 104 7.89 18.17 11.68
CA GLU A 104 9.22 17.52 11.59
C GLU A 104 9.23 16.27 10.69
N PHE A 105 8.07 15.73 10.32
CA PHE A 105 7.95 14.47 9.59
C PHE A 105 8.48 14.52 8.14
N VAL A 106 8.35 15.63 7.42
CA VAL A 106 9.03 15.77 6.11
C VAL A 106 10.55 15.78 6.27
N THR A 107 11.06 16.40 7.33
CA THR A 107 12.50 16.39 7.62
C THR A 107 12.97 15.00 8.02
N LEU A 108 12.17 14.25 8.79
CA LEU A 108 12.45 12.86 9.18
C LEU A 108 12.43 11.92 7.97
N THR A 109 11.42 12.01 7.11
CA THR A 109 11.36 11.19 5.87
C THR A 109 12.43 11.57 4.86
N GLN A 110 12.81 12.85 4.73
CA GLN A 110 13.86 13.28 3.80
C GLN A 110 15.29 12.99 4.28
N ASN A 111 15.57 13.15 5.58
CA ASN A 111 16.93 13.06 6.14
C ASN A 111 17.20 11.81 6.99
N SER A 112 16.16 11.09 7.40
CA SER A 112 16.27 9.90 8.26
C SER A 112 15.73 8.64 7.60
N LEU A 113 15.89 8.50 6.28
CA LEU A 113 15.71 7.22 5.57
C LEU A 113 16.45 6.07 6.25
N VAL A 114 17.61 6.34 6.84
CA VAL A 114 18.39 5.39 7.67
C VAL A 114 17.58 4.84 8.86
N LEU A 115 16.58 5.57 9.36
CA LEU A 115 15.67 5.10 10.40
C LEU A 115 14.51 4.26 9.84
N LEU A 116 14.19 4.41 8.55
CA LEU A 116 13.17 3.60 7.86
C LEU A 116 13.76 2.32 7.27
N GLU A 117 15.06 2.31 6.93
CA GLU A 117 15.77 1.14 6.41
C GLU A 117 15.62 -0.12 7.28
N PRO A 118 15.76 -0.06 8.62
CA PRO A 118 15.53 -1.23 9.48
C PRO A 118 14.09 -1.75 9.42
N LEU A 119 13.09 -0.86 9.41
CA LEU A 119 11.68 -1.24 9.32
C LEU A 119 11.37 -1.88 7.97
N TRP A 120 11.93 -1.35 6.89
CA TRP A 120 11.81 -1.94 5.57
C TRP A 120 12.52 -3.29 5.48
N ALA A 121 13.69 -3.44 6.07
CA ALA A 121 14.41 -4.72 6.09
C ALA A 121 13.66 -5.78 6.92
N GLU A 122 13.03 -5.39 8.03
CA GLU A 122 12.16 -6.27 8.82
C GLU A 122 10.93 -6.69 8.01
N LYS A 123 10.26 -5.74 7.35
CA LYS A 123 9.12 -6.00 6.48
C LYS A 123 9.50 -6.92 5.32
N ASP A 124 10.61 -6.66 4.64
CA ASP A 124 11.16 -7.52 3.59
C ASP A 124 11.41 -8.94 4.14
N SER A 125 11.97 -9.06 5.34
CA SER A 125 12.23 -10.38 5.96
C SER A 125 10.93 -11.13 6.26
N LEU A 126 9.90 -10.43 6.74
CA LEU A 126 8.59 -11.02 7.03
C LEU A 126 7.86 -11.42 5.75
N GLU A 127 7.87 -10.56 4.73
CA GLU A 127 7.28 -10.84 3.41
C GLU A 127 7.98 -12.02 2.74
N ASN A 128 9.31 -12.09 2.81
CA ASN A 128 10.07 -13.25 2.32
C ASN A 128 9.70 -14.53 3.07
N ALA A 129 9.61 -14.50 4.40
CA ALA A 129 9.21 -15.66 5.19
C ALA A 129 7.78 -16.12 4.87
N LEU A 130 6.85 -15.18 4.66
CA LEU A 130 5.48 -15.46 4.24
C LEU A 130 5.46 -16.07 2.84
N CYS A 131 6.19 -15.49 1.90
CA CYS A 131 6.30 -16.00 0.53
C CYS A 131 6.88 -17.43 0.52
N GLU A 132 7.95 -17.69 1.28
CA GLU A 132 8.51 -19.04 1.44
C GLU A 132 7.48 -20.02 2.02
N TYR A 133 6.73 -19.60 3.03
CA TYR A 133 5.66 -20.41 3.61
C TYR A 133 4.54 -20.70 2.60
N GLN A 134 4.05 -19.68 1.89
CA GLN A 134 3.02 -19.80 0.86
C GLN A 134 3.45 -20.76 -0.26
N ASN A 135 4.69 -20.64 -0.72
CA ASN A 135 5.26 -21.57 -1.69
C ASN A 135 5.26 -23.02 -1.19
N LYS A 136 5.50 -23.24 0.10
CA LYS A 136 5.51 -24.57 0.71
C LYS A 136 4.11 -25.20 0.82
N ILE A 137 3.07 -24.38 1.05
CA ILE A 137 1.70 -24.86 1.22
C ILE A 137 0.87 -24.82 -0.07
N ALA A 138 1.40 -24.25 -1.16
CA ALA A 138 0.71 -24.16 -2.43
C ALA A 138 0.38 -25.54 -3.01
N PHE A 139 -0.87 -25.70 -3.46
CA PHE A 139 -1.31 -26.88 -4.20
C PHE A 139 -0.66 -26.94 -5.57
N SER A 140 -0.51 -25.78 -6.22
CA SER A 140 0.11 -25.65 -7.52
C SER A 140 0.78 -24.29 -7.67
N VAL A 141 1.78 -24.26 -8.56
CA VAL A 141 2.56 -23.06 -8.88
C VAL A 141 2.65 -22.94 -10.40
N VAL A 142 2.29 -21.78 -10.93
CA VAL A 142 2.35 -21.47 -12.38
C VAL A 142 3.08 -20.16 -12.59
N GLU A 143 4.06 -20.14 -13.48
CA GLU A 143 4.80 -18.92 -13.84
C GLU A 143 4.34 -18.40 -15.21
N ILE A 144 4.03 -17.10 -15.28
CA ILE A 144 3.62 -16.40 -16.50
C ILE A 144 4.39 -15.08 -16.58
N GLY A 145 5.37 -15.00 -17.48
CA GLY A 145 6.25 -13.83 -17.59
C GLY A 145 7.02 -13.59 -16.29
N LYS A 146 6.89 -12.40 -15.72
CA LYS A 146 7.48 -12.02 -14.42
C LYS A 146 6.56 -12.31 -13.22
N ALA A 147 5.40 -12.92 -13.45
CA ALA A 147 4.43 -13.22 -12.41
C ALA A 147 4.46 -14.70 -12.03
N LYS A 148 4.25 -14.97 -10.74
CA LYS A 148 4.10 -16.31 -10.16
C LYS A 148 2.70 -16.44 -9.56
N ILE A 149 1.94 -17.41 -10.01
CA ILE A 149 0.60 -17.71 -9.51
C ILE A 149 0.70 -18.91 -8.57
N LEU A 150 0.26 -18.74 -7.32
CA LEU A 150 0.15 -19.79 -6.32
C LEU A 150 -1.33 -20.14 -6.12
N GLU A 151 -1.69 -21.41 -6.23
CA GLU A 151 -2.99 -21.92 -5.78
C GLU A 151 -2.86 -22.29 -4.30
N LEU A 152 -3.56 -21.57 -3.41
CA LEU A 152 -3.43 -21.70 -1.96
C LEU A 152 -4.76 -22.09 -1.31
N PRO A 153 -4.74 -22.72 -0.13
CA PRO A 153 -5.92 -22.80 0.73
C PRO A 153 -6.46 -21.40 1.02
N ASN A 154 -7.79 -21.21 0.98
CA ASN A 154 -8.40 -19.93 1.31
C ASN A 154 -8.55 -19.80 2.83
N THR A 155 -7.43 -19.63 3.55
CA THR A 155 -7.42 -19.43 5.00
C THR A 155 -6.57 -18.23 5.38
N LYS A 156 -6.84 -17.66 6.56
CA LYS A 156 -6.08 -16.51 7.07
C LYS A 156 -4.58 -16.82 7.22
N GLU A 157 -4.26 -18.05 7.62
CA GLU A 157 -2.89 -18.52 7.79
C GLU A 157 -2.17 -18.60 6.44
N ALA A 158 -2.86 -19.04 5.38
CA ALA A 158 -2.29 -19.14 4.05
C ALA A 158 -2.12 -17.78 3.37
N LEU A 159 -3.06 -16.86 3.57
CA LEU A 159 -3.04 -15.53 2.92
C LEU A 159 -2.21 -14.50 3.69
N GLY A 160 -1.97 -14.72 4.98
CA GLY A 160 -1.31 -13.77 5.86
C GLY A 160 -2.31 -12.83 6.53
N HIS A 161 -2.03 -12.45 7.77
CA HIS A 161 -2.93 -11.59 8.57
C HIS A 161 -3.06 -10.19 7.96
N ASP A 162 -1.95 -9.63 7.47
CA ASP A 162 -1.89 -8.30 6.86
C ASP A 162 -2.77 -8.17 5.61
N TYR A 163 -2.95 -9.26 4.86
CA TYR A 163 -3.86 -9.29 3.71
C TYR A 163 -5.32 -9.18 4.17
N ILE A 164 -5.69 -9.86 5.26
CA ILE A 164 -7.06 -9.83 5.78
C ILE A 164 -7.46 -8.47 6.32
N ASP A 165 -6.51 -7.76 6.94
CA ASP A 165 -6.75 -6.42 7.44
C ASP A 165 -6.96 -5.41 6.29
N GLN A 166 -6.36 -5.65 5.12
CA GLN A 166 -6.57 -4.84 3.92
C GLN A 166 -7.87 -5.18 3.17
N PHE A 167 -8.32 -6.44 3.26
CA PHE A 167 -9.52 -6.94 2.59
C PHE A 167 -10.52 -7.51 3.62
N PRO A 168 -11.13 -6.66 4.47
CA PRO A 168 -12.04 -7.11 5.53
C PRO A 168 -13.33 -7.77 5.00
N HIS A 169 -13.57 -7.67 3.70
CA HIS A 169 -14.71 -8.27 3.00
C HIS A 169 -14.33 -9.46 2.11
N HIS A 170 -13.12 -10.03 2.28
CA HIS A 170 -12.68 -11.21 1.53
C HIS A 170 -13.61 -12.41 1.78
N ASP A 171 -13.99 -13.10 0.71
CA ASP A 171 -14.90 -14.24 0.79
C ASP A 171 -14.14 -15.55 1.11
N PHE A 172 -14.31 -16.03 2.34
CA PHE A 172 -13.77 -17.31 2.80
C PHE A 172 -14.68 -18.52 2.52
N SER A 173 -15.77 -18.33 1.75
CA SER A 173 -16.66 -19.44 1.39
C SER A 173 -16.03 -20.41 0.39
N GLN A 174 -15.08 -19.94 -0.42
CA GLN A 174 -14.28 -20.77 -1.33
C GLN A 174 -13.22 -21.54 -0.55
N ASP A 175 -12.88 -22.75 -1.01
CA ASP A 175 -11.85 -23.59 -0.40
C ASP A 175 -10.42 -23.17 -0.80
N LYS A 176 -10.30 -22.47 -1.92
CA LYS A 176 -9.03 -22.08 -2.53
C LYS A 176 -9.09 -20.69 -3.13
N VAL A 177 -7.92 -20.08 -3.28
CA VAL A 177 -7.73 -18.82 -4.01
C VAL A 177 -6.40 -18.84 -4.75
N TRP A 178 -6.23 -17.90 -5.67
CA TRP A 178 -5.00 -17.76 -6.46
C TRP A 178 -4.29 -16.47 -6.10
N LEU A 179 -3.08 -16.60 -5.55
CA LEU A 179 -2.21 -15.47 -5.24
C LEU A 179 -1.27 -15.25 -6.42
N VAL A 180 -1.39 -14.10 -7.09
CA VAL A 180 -0.45 -13.64 -8.10
C VAL A 180 0.62 -12.80 -7.42
N ILE A 181 1.87 -13.23 -7.49
CA ILE A 181 3.05 -12.54 -6.96
C ILE A 181 3.86 -12.01 -8.13
N THR A 182 4.26 -10.74 -8.04
CA THR A 182 5.18 -10.09 -8.96
C THR A 182 6.32 -9.43 -8.18
N ASP A 183 7.35 -8.97 -8.88
CA ASP A 183 8.44 -8.19 -8.30
C ASP A 183 7.96 -6.90 -7.59
N MET A 184 6.76 -6.42 -7.91
CA MET A 184 6.23 -5.14 -7.42
C MET A 184 5.14 -5.29 -6.36
N PHE A 185 4.32 -6.34 -6.42
CA PHE A 185 3.20 -6.54 -5.49
C PHE A 185 2.60 -7.96 -5.61
N SER A 186 1.74 -8.32 -4.64
CA SER A 186 0.92 -9.53 -4.67
C SER A 186 -0.58 -9.21 -4.70
N SER A 187 -1.37 -9.98 -5.44
CA SER A 187 -2.84 -9.86 -5.50
C SER A 187 -3.50 -11.22 -5.40
N VAL A 188 -4.55 -11.32 -4.59
CA VAL A 188 -5.40 -12.53 -4.53
C VAL A 188 -6.50 -12.42 -5.58
N CYS A 189 -6.83 -13.55 -6.19
CA CYS A 189 -7.86 -13.72 -7.21
C CYS A 189 -8.80 -14.86 -6.80
N ASP A 190 -10.08 -14.71 -7.14
CA ASP A 190 -11.14 -15.67 -6.82
C ASP A 190 -11.24 -16.80 -7.85
N SER A 191 -10.49 -16.69 -8.97
CA SER A 191 -10.36 -17.75 -9.97
C SER A 191 -8.98 -17.78 -10.63
N PHE A 192 -8.62 -18.95 -11.18
CA PHE A 192 -7.38 -19.09 -11.94
C PHE A 192 -7.36 -18.23 -13.20
N GLU A 193 -8.49 -18.10 -13.89
CA GLU A 193 -8.61 -17.26 -15.09
C GLU A 193 -8.34 -15.79 -14.76
N GLN A 194 -8.89 -15.29 -13.65
CA GLN A 194 -8.62 -13.93 -13.16
C GLN A 194 -7.12 -13.77 -12.87
N ALA A 195 -6.50 -14.74 -12.19
CA ALA A 195 -5.08 -14.72 -11.90
C ALA A 195 -4.22 -14.72 -13.17
N GLN A 196 -4.61 -15.49 -14.20
CA GLN A 196 -3.92 -15.52 -15.49
C GLN A 196 -4.03 -14.20 -16.24
N ASP A 197 -5.22 -13.62 -16.30
CA ASP A 197 -5.44 -12.33 -16.97
C ASP A 197 -4.66 -11.23 -16.27
N PHE A 198 -4.65 -11.26 -14.93
CA PHE A 198 -3.87 -10.36 -14.13
C PHE A 198 -2.36 -10.52 -14.37
N ALA A 199 -1.83 -11.74 -14.30
CA ALA A 199 -0.42 -12.03 -14.55
C ALA A 199 0.04 -11.58 -15.96
N LYS A 200 -0.78 -11.82 -16.99
CA LYS A 200 -0.49 -11.39 -18.36
C LYS A 200 -0.43 -9.87 -18.51
N SER A 201 -1.16 -9.11 -17.68
CA SER A 201 -1.12 -7.64 -17.73
C SER A 201 0.22 -7.03 -17.30
N PHE A 202 1.09 -7.83 -16.67
CA PHE A 202 2.47 -7.46 -16.29
C PHE A 202 3.53 -8.14 -17.16
N GLY A 203 3.10 -8.90 -18.17
CA GLY A 203 3.97 -9.61 -19.10
C GLY A 203 4.41 -8.73 -20.26
N ASP A 204 5.41 -7.87 -20.02
CA ASP A 204 6.38 -7.37 -21.00
C ASP A 204 7.80 -7.37 -20.38
#